data_AF-A0A6V7WLU0-F1
#
_entry.id   AF-A0A6V7WLU0-F1
#
_cell.length_a   1.000
_cell.length_b   1.000
_cell.length_c   1.000
_cell.angle_alpha   90.00
_cell.angle_beta   90.00
_cell.angle_gamma   90.00
#
_symmetry.space_group_name_H-M   'P 1'
#
loop_
_entity.id
_entity.type
_entity.pdbx_description
1 polymer ?
#
loop_
_entity_poly.entity_id
_entity_poly.type
_entity_poly.pdbx_seq_one_letter_code
_entity_poly.pdbx_strand_id
1 'polypeptide(L)'
;MEITLKDITMGLIPMLASTFVSNSKKIAKIDIETENNLRMFKCKSRTEAKTFLNCKIDPNICHCRPADNKVNCDCKELNNQSMIFKPENSLPFAHNGIMIKNKFGNIIAATEISSATLQLKLQGMKLKTEIELNKCLITNVSLYGCYECDEGAKVYLTCNTDFGKSLANIVCPNINMFTLCGPKGIDKVISINLNKAHIEEECEVFCGLHPTTFKLKGTLAAAENKHIDFWNKIENKEKRIETKAFIHWLQQFDYTNLFFYLINPRYLFIFLCTLLILLILFYCCMPLLFRLMLKIAMQIFCARSVGDDGNHMKII
;
A
#
# COMPACT_ATOMS: atom_id res chain seq x y z
N MET A 1 -37.05 19.05 -14.75
CA MET A 1 -36.55 18.02 -13.82
C MET A 1 -35.54 18.68 -12.92
N GLU A 2 -35.68 18.53 -11.61
CA GLU A 2 -34.72 19.05 -10.62
C GLU A 2 -34.20 17.87 -9.79
N ILE A 3 -32.87 17.75 -9.70
CA ILE A 3 -32.19 16.72 -8.91
C ILE A 3 -31.45 17.42 -7.77
N THR A 4 -31.76 17.06 -6.53
CA THR A 4 -31.11 17.62 -5.34
C THR A 4 -30.41 16.52 -4.57
N LEU A 5 -29.11 16.68 -4.31
CA LEU A 5 -28.40 15.83 -3.36
C LEU A 5 -28.84 16.21 -1.94
N LYS A 6 -29.40 15.24 -1.21
CA LYS A 6 -29.85 15.44 0.17
C LYS A 6 -28.79 15.09 1.19
N ASP A 7 -28.13 13.96 1.00
CA ASP A 7 -27.19 13.44 1.97
C ASP A 7 -26.21 12.46 1.33
N ILE A 8 -25.04 12.31 1.95
CA ILE A 8 -24.06 11.28 1.67
C ILE A 8 -23.76 10.57 2.98
N THR A 9 -24.11 9.30 3.06
CA THR A 9 -23.82 8.44 4.20
C THR A 9 -22.61 7.55 3.90
N MET A 10 -21.68 7.53 4.85
CA MET A 10 -20.55 6.60 4.87
C MET A 10 -20.74 5.64 6.05
N GLY A 11 -20.40 4.36 5.87
CA GLY A 11 -20.48 3.37 6.94
C GLY A 11 -19.63 3.76 8.16
N LEU A 12 -19.94 3.23 9.34
CA LEU A 12 -19.16 3.47 10.55
C LEU A 12 -17.69 3.12 10.30
N ILE A 13 -16.79 4.05 10.64
CA ILE A 13 -15.33 3.90 10.51
C ILE A 13 -14.73 3.89 11.92
N PRO A 14 -14.75 2.76 12.65
CA PRO A 14 -14.23 2.68 14.03
C PRO A 14 -12.77 3.13 14.12
N MET A 15 -12.01 2.98 13.02
CA MET A 15 -10.61 3.37 12.97
C MET A 15 -10.36 4.88 13.02
N LEU A 16 -11.35 5.74 12.77
CA LEU A 16 -11.17 7.20 12.92
C LEU A 16 -10.95 7.62 14.37
N ALA A 17 -11.36 6.79 15.34
CA ALA A 17 -11.08 7.00 16.75
C ALA A 17 -9.68 6.51 17.17
N SER A 18 -8.85 6.04 16.24
CA SER A 18 -7.50 5.57 16.54
C SER A 18 -6.52 6.72 16.71
N THR A 19 -5.50 6.49 17.53
CA THR A 19 -4.39 7.44 17.70
C THR A 19 -3.28 7.14 16.71
N PHE A 20 -2.68 8.20 16.16
CA PHE A 20 -1.58 8.11 15.21
C PHE A 20 -0.36 8.86 15.72
N VAL A 21 0.82 8.33 15.44
CA VAL A 21 2.12 8.94 15.74
C VAL A 21 2.85 9.18 14.43
N SER A 22 3.43 10.36 14.29
CA SER A 22 4.26 10.72 13.15
C SER A 22 5.70 10.95 13.57
N ASN A 23 6.62 10.55 12.69
CA ASN A 23 7.97 11.06 12.68
C ASN A 23 8.18 11.88 11.38
N SER A 24 9.41 12.34 11.13
CA SER A 24 9.69 13.16 9.94
C SER A 24 9.50 12.44 8.60
N LYS A 25 9.30 11.11 8.58
CA LYS A 25 9.23 10.28 7.37
C LYS A 25 7.97 9.40 7.30
N LYS A 26 7.45 8.93 8.42
CA LYS A 26 6.40 7.91 8.52
C LYS A 26 5.33 8.32 9.52
N ILE A 27 4.12 7.82 9.30
CA ILE A 27 3.00 7.91 10.24
C ILE A 27 2.57 6.48 10.53
N ALA A 28 2.33 6.17 11.80
CA ALA A 28 1.84 4.87 12.23
C ALA A 28 0.62 5.02 13.13
N LYS A 29 -0.30 4.06 13.04
CA LYS A 29 -1.36 3.84 14.03
C LYS A 29 -0.75 3.19 15.27
N ILE A 30 -1.20 3.58 16.44
CA ILE A 30 -0.80 2.97 17.72
C ILE A 30 -2.01 2.45 18.48
N ASP A 31 -1.80 1.44 19.30
CA ASP A 31 -2.77 0.92 20.26
C ASP A 31 -2.84 1.82 21.51
N ILE A 32 -3.82 1.51 22.37
CA ILE A 32 -4.10 2.28 23.60
C ILE A 32 -2.96 2.17 24.62
N GLU A 33 -2.29 1.02 24.71
CA GLU A 33 -1.18 0.82 25.65
C GLU A 33 0.04 1.65 25.24
N THR A 34 0.42 1.57 23.96
CA THR A 34 1.47 2.38 23.37
C THR A 34 1.16 3.87 23.51
N GLU A 35 -0.11 4.26 23.31
CA GLU A 35 -0.55 5.64 23.52
C GLU A 35 -0.37 6.08 24.97
N ASN A 36 -0.79 5.26 25.94
CA ASN A 36 -0.64 5.58 27.36
C ASN A 36 0.83 5.73 27.74
N ASN A 37 1.70 4.85 27.26
CA ASN A 37 3.14 4.93 27.49
C ASN A 37 3.74 6.22 26.89
N LEU A 38 3.35 6.61 25.67
CA LEU A 38 3.82 7.85 25.04
C LEU A 38 3.28 9.11 25.71
N ARG A 39 2.04 9.07 26.21
CA ARG A 39 1.40 10.19 26.91
C ARG A 39 2.10 10.56 28.22
N MET A 40 2.93 9.67 28.76
CA MET A 40 3.73 9.95 29.96
C MET A 40 4.87 10.94 29.71
N PHE A 41 5.24 11.19 28.44
CA PHE A 41 6.24 12.18 28.05
C PHE A 41 5.63 13.17 27.06
N LYS A 42 5.28 14.37 27.53
CA LYS A 42 4.64 15.39 26.70
C LYS A 42 5.46 16.67 26.65
N CYS A 43 5.89 17.02 25.45
CA CYS A 43 6.53 18.31 25.15
C CYS A 43 5.65 19.08 24.15
N LYS A 44 5.66 20.42 24.18
CA LYS A 44 4.82 21.21 23.27
C LYS A 44 5.38 21.27 21.86
N SER A 45 6.70 21.14 21.72
CA SER A 45 7.40 21.26 20.44
C SER A 45 8.54 20.27 20.29
N ARG A 46 8.97 20.07 19.04
CA ARG A 46 10.12 19.21 18.72
C ARG A 46 11.43 19.76 19.29
N THR A 47 11.58 21.07 19.40
CA THR A 47 12.76 21.71 19.97
C THR A 47 12.82 21.46 21.47
N GLU A 48 11.71 21.68 22.19
CA GLU A 48 11.59 21.35 23.61
C GLU A 48 11.86 19.88 23.89
N ALA A 49 11.35 18.97 23.05
CA ALA A 49 11.61 17.54 23.19
C ALA A 49 13.09 17.19 23.04
N LYS A 50 13.86 17.92 22.21
CA LYS A 50 15.30 17.68 22.03
C LYS A 50 16.15 18.21 23.18
N THR A 51 15.77 19.36 23.72
CA THR A 51 16.48 20.01 24.83
C THR A 51 15.94 19.57 26.19
N PHE A 52 14.85 18.81 26.19
CA PHE A 52 14.07 18.41 27.36
C PHE A 52 13.62 19.60 28.23
N LEU A 53 13.41 20.76 27.60
CA LEU A 53 13.04 22.00 28.27
C LEU A 53 11.51 22.07 28.43
N ASN A 54 11.00 22.17 29.65
CA ASN A 54 9.56 22.30 29.97
C ASN A 54 8.67 21.13 29.52
N CYS A 55 9.24 19.94 29.29
CA CYS A 55 8.47 18.73 29.06
C CYS A 55 7.77 18.28 30.36
N LYS A 56 6.51 17.88 30.26
CA LYS A 56 5.77 17.27 31.37
C LYS A 56 6.01 15.76 31.35
N ILE A 57 6.45 15.24 32.49
CA ILE A 57 6.72 13.82 32.70
C ILE A 57 5.84 13.36 33.84
N ASP A 58 5.27 12.17 33.73
CA ASP A 58 4.62 11.53 34.86
C ASP A 58 5.67 11.19 35.95
N PRO A 59 5.52 11.69 37.19
CA PRO A 59 6.49 11.43 38.26
C PRO A 59 6.61 9.93 38.62
N ASN A 60 5.61 9.11 38.28
CA ASN A 60 5.62 7.68 38.57
C ASN A 60 6.36 6.85 37.51
N ILE A 61 6.93 7.46 36.47
CA ILE A 61 7.59 6.72 35.39
C ILE A 61 8.98 6.21 35.74
N CYS A 62 9.63 6.86 36.71
CA CYS A 62 10.97 6.54 37.17
C CYS A 62 10.93 6.26 38.67
N HIS A 63 11.38 5.08 39.06
CA HIS A 63 11.54 4.71 40.46
C HIS A 63 13.01 4.82 40.86
N CYS A 64 13.32 5.82 41.66
CA CYS A 64 14.66 6.02 42.19
C CYS A 64 14.77 5.43 43.59
N ARG A 65 15.72 4.51 43.78
CA ARG A 65 16.06 3.91 45.07
C ARG A 65 17.40 4.47 45.54
N PRO A 66 17.49 4.95 46.79
CA PRO A 66 18.78 5.30 47.37
C PRO A 66 19.61 4.01 47.59
N ALA A 67 20.89 4.06 47.26
CA ALA A 67 21.91 3.09 47.63
C ALA A 67 23.07 3.83 48.31
N ASP A 68 23.91 3.10 49.05
CA ASP A 68 24.86 3.68 50.03
C ASP A 68 25.62 4.92 49.54
N ASN A 69 26.13 4.89 48.30
CA ASN A 69 26.86 6.03 47.71
C ASN A 69 26.29 6.47 46.35
N LYS A 70 25.12 5.96 45.93
CA LYS A 70 24.58 6.15 44.58
C LYS A 70 23.05 6.15 44.61
N VAL A 71 22.42 6.86 43.69
CA VAL A 71 20.98 6.71 43.46
C VAL A 71 20.80 5.87 42.19
N ASN A 72 20.03 4.79 42.29
CA ASN A 72 19.67 3.99 41.12
C ASN A 72 18.23 4.33 40.71
N CYS A 73 18.04 4.81 39.49
CA CYS A 73 16.72 5.14 38.95
C CYS A 73 16.37 4.17 37.83
N ASP A 74 15.29 3.41 38.04
CA ASP A 74 14.74 2.52 37.03
C ASP A 74 13.53 3.22 36.39
N CYS A 75 13.66 3.63 35.13
CA CYS A 75 12.60 4.25 34.37
C CYS A 75 11.97 3.26 33.40
N LYS A 76 10.66 3.33 33.20
CA LYS A 76 10.00 2.56 32.15
C LYS A 76 10.52 3.01 30.79
N GLU A 77 11.13 2.09 30.04
CA GLU A 77 11.58 2.38 28.68
C GLU A 77 10.38 2.60 27.76
N LEU A 78 10.48 3.63 26.92
CA LEU A 78 9.52 3.84 25.84
C LEU A 78 9.72 2.78 24.76
N ASN A 79 8.61 2.28 24.22
CA ASN A 79 8.61 1.35 23.08
C ASN A 79 9.56 1.87 21.99
N ASN A 80 10.48 0.99 21.57
CA ASN A 80 11.46 1.31 20.53
C ASN A 80 10.74 1.84 19.28
N GLN A 81 11.24 2.92 18.68
CA GLN A 81 10.67 3.51 17.46
C GLN A 81 10.50 2.45 16.36
N SER A 82 11.35 1.43 16.32
CA SER A 82 11.26 0.29 15.41
C SER A 82 9.97 -0.52 15.57
N MET A 83 9.40 -0.60 16.78
CA MET A 83 8.14 -1.30 17.05
C MET A 83 6.92 -0.48 16.64
N ILE A 84 6.99 0.85 16.81
CA ILE A 84 5.90 1.77 16.44
C ILE A 84 5.75 1.85 14.91
N PHE A 85 6.87 2.03 14.19
CA PHE A 85 6.86 2.25 12.74
C PHE A 85 7.04 0.96 11.92
N LYS A 86 6.53 -0.16 12.43
CA LYS A 86 6.44 -1.42 11.67
C LYS A 86 5.58 -1.21 10.40
N PRO A 87 5.85 -1.95 9.30
CA PRO A 87 5.08 -1.83 8.07
C PRO A 87 3.57 -2.02 8.28
N GLU A 88 3.20 -2.95 9.18
CA GLU A 88 1.81 -3.29 9.52
C GLU A 88 1.02 -2.10 10.09
N ASN A 89 1.70 -1.28 10.90
CA ASN A 89 1.09 -0.12 11.58
C ASN A 89 1.26 1.17 10.80
N SER A 90 2.08 1.17 9.75
CA SER A 90 2.44 2.38 8.99
C SER A 90 1.41 2.69 7.92
N LEU A 91 1.17 3.98 7.70
CA LEU A 91 0.37 4.44 6.56
C LEU A 91 1.14 4.26 5.23
N PRO A 92 0.44 3.98 4.11
CA PRO A 92 -1.00 3.72 4.03
C PRO A 92 -1.36 2.27 4.43
N PHE A 93 -2.51 2.09 5.05
CA PHE A 93 -3.09 0.77 5.30
C PHE A 93 -4.58 0.74 4.94
N ALA A 94 -5.10 -0.46 4.67
CA ALA A 94 -6.50 -0.68 4.36
C ALA A 94 -7.14 -1.63 5.36
N HIS A 95 -8.35 -1.30 5.81
CA HIS A 95 -9.13 -2.10 6.75
C HIS A 95 -10.62 -1.97 6.40
N ASN A 96 -11.31 -3.10 6.28
CA ASN A 96 -12.74 -3.17 5.92
C ASN A 96 -13.12 -2.29 4.72
N GLY A 97 -12.30 -2.31 3.65
CA GLY A 97 -12.55 -1.53 2.42
C GLY A 97 -12.25 -0.03 2.52
N ILE A 98 -11.73 0.44 3.66
CA ILE A 98 -11.34 1.84 3.88
C ILE A 98 -9.83 1.94 3.88
N MET A 99 -9.29 2.82 3.05
CA MET A 99 -7.87 3.11 2.97
C MET A 99 -7.53 4.37 3.76
N ILE A 100 -6.72 4.22 4.81
CA ILE A 100 -6.17 5.36 5.53
C ILE A 100 -4.85 5.75 4.87
N LYS A 101 -4.70 7.02 4.54
CA LYS A 101 -3.49 7.56 3.91
C LYS A 101 -3.19 8.97 4.38
N ASN A 102 -1.93 9.34 4.27
CA ASN A 102 -1.50 10.73 4.46
C ASN A 102 -1.65 11.49 3.14
N LYS A 103 -2.42 12.57 3.16
CA LYS A 103 -2.56 13.52 2.05
C LYS A 103 -2.24 14.92 2.55
N PHE A 104 -1.10 15.46 2.12
CA PHE A 104 -0.62 16.80 2.48
C PHE A 104 -0.53 17.04 4.00
N GLY A 105 -0.09 16.04 4.76
CA GLY A 105 0.04 16.14 6.23
C GLY A 105 -1.26 15.84 6.98
N ASN A 106 -2.37 15.63 6.28
CA ASN A 106 -3.64 15.25 6.86
C ASN A 106 -3.86 13.74 6.69
N ILE A 107 -4.25 13.09 7.78
CA ILE A 107 -4.68 11.69 7.74
C ILE A 107 -6.11 11.66 7.20
N ILE A 108 -6.29 10.99 6.06
CA ILE A 108 -7.59 10.88 5.41
C ILE A 108 -8.01 9.42 5.29
N ALA A 109 -9.30 9.17 5.48
CA ALA A 109 -9.94 7.90 5.15
C ALA A 109 -10.54 8.02 3.74
N ALA A 110 -10.18 7.09 2.86
CA ALA A 110 -10.71 6.99 1.51
C ALA A 110 -11.47 5.67 1.35
N THR A 111 -12.69 5.77 0.82
CA THR A 111 -13.51 4.62 0.44
C THR A 111 -13.99 4.82 -0.99
N GLU A 112 -14.07 3.73 -1.75
CA GLU A 112 -14.70 3.73 -3.08
C GLU A 112 -16.23 3.53 -2.99
N ILE A 113 -16.76 3.35 -1.78
CA ILE A 113 -18.13 2.94 -1.51
C ILE A 113 -18.76 3.94 -0.53
N SER A 114 -19.79 4.64 -1.00
CA SER A 114 -20.65 5.53 -0.22
C SER A 114 -22.08 5.48 -0.73
N SER A 115 -23.04 5.72 0.15
CA SER A 115 -24.45 5.87 -0.23
C SER A 115 -24.80 7.34 -0.31
N ALA A 116 -25.53 7.74 -1.36
CA ALA A 116 -26.02 9.10 -1.52
C ALA A 116 -27.54 9.08 -1.70
N THR A 117 -28.23 9.98 -1.02
CA THR A 117 -29.67 10.15 -1.18
C THR A 117 -29.94 11.32 -2.11
N LEU A 118 -30.60 11.04 -3.23
CA LEU A 118 -31.01 12.03 -4.22
C LEU A 118 -32.52 12.26 -4.12
N GLN A 119 -32.95 13.51 -4.09
CA GLN A 119 -34.34 13.90 -4.28
C GLN A 119 -34.57 14.31 -5.73
N LEU A 120 -35.56 13.69 -6.38
CA LEU A 120 -35.98 14.01 -7.74
C LEU A 120 -37.32 14.75 -7.70
N LYS A 121 -37.39 15.93 -8.32
CA LYS A 121 -38.64 16.67 -8.52
C LYS A 121 -38.96 16.73 -10.02
N LEU A 122 -40.08 16.10 -10.37
CA LEU A 122 -40.57 15.97 -11.74
C LEU A 122 -41.92 16.69 -11.84
N GLN A 123 -42.03 17.65 -12.77
CA GLN A 123 -43.30 18.33 -13.08
C GLN A 123 -43.70 17.97 -14.51
N GLY A 124 -44.96 17.56 -14.70
CA GLY A 124 -45.51 17.24 -16.02
C GLY A 124 -44.93 16.00 -16.71
N MET A 125 -44.15 15.17 -16.01
CA MET A 125 -43.52 13.96 -16.55
C MET A 125 -44.04 12.70 -15.82
N LYS A 126 -44.07 11.56 -16.53
CA LYS A 126 -44.33 10.24 -15.93
C LYS A 126 -43.01 9.53 -15.68
N LEU A 127 -42.83 9.00 -14.48
CA LEU A 127 -41.67 8.18 -14.12
C LEU A 127 -41.92 6.73 -14.57
N LYS A 128 -40.99 6.17 -15.35
CA LYS A 128 -40.90 4.73 -15.59
C LYS A 128 -39.59 4.27 -14.97
N THR A 129 -39.66 3.35 -14.02
CA THR A 129 -38.47 2.78 -13.38
C THR A 129 -38.09 1.51 -14.13
N GLU A 130 -36.83 1.42 -14.54
CA GLU A 130 -36.24 0.19 -15.07
C GLU A 130 -35.21 -0.29 -14.04
N ILE A 131 -35.38 -1.53 -13.59
CA ILE A 131 -34.49 -2.17 -12.62
C ILE A 131 -33.78 -3.29 -13.36
N GLU A 132 -32.46 -3.18 -13.49
CA GLU A 132 -31.64 -4.25 -14.05
C GLU A 132 -31.32 -5.28 -12.97
N LEU A 133 -31.60 -6.55 -13.26
CA LEU A 133 -31.40 -7.67 -12.33
C LEU A 133 -30.01 -8.28 -12.52
N ASN A 134 -28.99 -7.45 -12.31
CA ASN A 134 -27.60 -7.87 -12.48
C ASN A 134 -27.25 -8.99 -11.50
N LYS A 135 -26.52 -9.98 -12.00
CA LYS A 135 -25.99 -11.10 -11.21
C LYS A 135 -24.51 -10.92 -11.02
N CYS A 136 -24.08 -10.97 -9.76
CA CYS A 136 -22.66 -10.94 -9.44
C CYS A 136 -22.16 -12.33 -9.10
N LEU A 137 -20.93 -12.62 -9.49
CA LEU A 137 -20.27 -13.90 -9.24
C LEU A 137 -18.89 -13.63 -8.66
N ILE A 138 -18.56 -14.31 -7.57
CA ILE A 138 -17.24 -14.28 -6.97
C ILE A 138 -16.45 -15.51 -7.42
N THR A 139 -15.25 -15.28 -7.94
CA THR A 139 -14.32 -16.32 -8.39
C THR A 139 -12.92 -16.10 -7.81
N ASN A 140 -12.01 -17.07 -7.99
CA ASN A 140 -10.61 -16.99 -7.55
C ASN A 140 -10.42 -16.63 -6.06
N VAL A 141 -11.23 -17.21 -5.18
CA VAL A 141 -11.19 -16.91 -3.74
C VAL A 141 -9.98 -17.57 -3.08
N SER A 142 -9.21 -16.79 -2.31
CA SER A 142 -8.18 -17.34 -1.43
C SER A 142 -8.06 -16.53 -0.15
N LEU A 143 -7.92 -17.24 0.98
CA LEU A 143 -7.80 -16.68 2.32
C LEU A 143 -6.41 -16.98 2.89
N TYR A 144 -5.75 -15.96 3.46
CA TYR A 144 -4.44 -16.08 4.08
C TYR A 144 -4.23 -14.97 5.12
N GLY A 145 -3.28 -15.12 6.04
CA GLY A 145 -3.00 -14.14 7.09
C GLY A 145 -3.10 -14.77 8.48
N CYS A 146 -3.50 -13.98 9.48
CA CYS A 146 -3.63 -14.44 10.86
C CYS A 146 -5.04 -14.25 11.42
N TYR A 147 -5.35 -15.07 12.43
CA TYR A 147 -6.53 -14.90 13.28
C TYR A 147 -6.12 -14.21 14.58
N GLU A 148 -7.04 -13.45 15.19
CA GLU A 148 -6.83 -12.72 16.45
C GLU A 148 -5.59 -11.81 16.45
N CYS A 149 -5.36 -11.11 15.34
CA CYS A 149 -4.19 -10.25 15.14
C CYS A 149 -4.57 -8.90 14.52
N ASP A 150 -3.74 -7.88 14.73
CA ASP A 150 -3.97 -6.54 14.19
C ASP A 150 -3.89 -6.46 12.66
N GLU A 151 -3.08 -7.31 12.03
CA GLU A 151 -2.98 -7.39 10.56
C GLU A 151 -4.25 -7.96 9.92
N GLY A 152 -4.96 -8.81 10.67
CA GLY A 152 -6.09 -9.60 10.19
C GLY A 152 -5.74 -10.63 9.11
N ALA A 153 -6.78 -11.24 8.58
CA ALA A 153 -6.73 -12.09 7.40
C ALA A 153 -7.01 -11.28 6.14
N LYS A 154 -6.43 -11.72 5.02
CA LYS A 154 -6.61 -11.15 3.69
C LYS A 154 -7.34 -12.14 2.81
N VAL A 155 -8.43 -11.67 2.19
CA VAL A 155 -9.21 -12.39 1.19
C VAL A 155 -8.88 -11.79 -0.17
N TYR A 156 -8.28 -12.58 -1.05
CA TYR A 156 -8.20 -12.25 -2.47
C TYR A 156 -9.39 -12.88 -3.18
N LEU A 157 -10.08 -12.10 -4.00
CA LEU A 157 -11.22 -12.54 -4.81
C LEU A 157 -11.30 -11.75 -6.11
N THR A 158 -11.95 -12.32 -7.11
CA THR A 158 -12.33 -11.65 -8.36
C THR A 158 -13.84 -11.52 -8.38
N CYS A 159 -14.38 -10.29 -8.50
CA CYS A 159 -15.82 -10.07 -8.63
C CYS A 159 -16.24 -9.75 -10.06
N ASN A 160 -17.16 -10.55 -10.59
CA ASN A 160 -17.74 -10.43 -11.92
C ASN A 160 -19.20 -10.00 -11.82
N THR A 161 -19.69 -9.29 -12.82
CA THR A 161 -21.11 -9.00 -13.05
C THR A 161 -21.45 -9.33 -14.50
N ASP A 162 -22.66 -9.77 -14.77
CA ASP A 162 -23.15 -10.05 -16.12
C ASP A 162 -23.33 -8.77 -16.97
N PHE A 163 -23.58 -7.64 -16.31
CA PHE A 163 -23.72 -6.35 -16.97
C PHE A 163 -23.15 -5.19 -16.14
N GLY A 164 -22.61 -4.18 -16.84
CA GLY A 164 -22.18 -2.92 -16.25
C GLY A 164 -21.10 -3.04 -15.16
N LYS A 165 -20.94 -1.98 -14.36
CA LYS A 165 -20.24 -2.05 -13.08
C LYS A 165 -21.29 -2.03 -11.98
N SER A 166 -21.19 -2.95 -11.02
CA SER A 166 -22.16 -3.05 -9.93
C SER A 166 -21.47 -3.13 -8.58
N LEU A 167 -22.14 -2.67 -7.53
CA LEU A 167 -21.71 -2.82 -6.15
C LEU A 167 -22.33 -4.10 -5.60
N ALA A 168 -21.50 -5.07 -5.21
CA ALA A 168 -21.95 -6.30 -4.59
C ALA A 168 -21.77 -6.26 -3.07
N ASN A 169 -22.78 -6.71 -2.35
CA ASN A 169 -22.74 -7.00 -0.93
C ASN A 169 -22.37 -8.47 -0.72
N ILE A 170 -21.32 -8.75 0.04
CA ILE A 170 -20.86 -10.08 0.42
C ILE A 170 -21.24 -10.32 1.88
N VAL A 171 -22.02 -11.37 2.11
CA VAL A 171 -22.49 -11.76 3.44
C VAL A 171 -22.02 -13.19 3.73
N CYS A 172 -21.18 -13.34 4.74
CA CYS A 172 -20.78 -14.60 5.35
C CYS A 172 -21.17 -14.57 6.84
N PRO A 173 -21.13 -15.69 7.58
CA PRO A 173 -21.47 -15.73 9.00
C PRO A 173 -20.78 -14.66 9.86
N ASN A 174 -19.51 -14.34 9.58
CA ASN A 174 -18.71 -13.37 10.34
C ASN A 174 -18.29 -12.14 9.52
N ILE A 175 -18.74 -12.01 8.27
CA ILE A 175 -18.23 -11.00 7.33
C ILE A 175 -19.41 -10.36 6.62
N ASN A 176 -19.49 -9.03 6.64
CA ASN A 176 -20.45 -8.27 5.85
C ASN A 176 -19.73 -7.08 5.23
N MET A 177 -19.63 -7.05 3.90
CA MET A 177 -18.81 -6.06 3.19
C MET A 177 -19.27 -5.83 1.77
N PHE A 178 -18.95 -4.66 1.23
CA PHE A 178 -19.25 -4.31 -0.15
C PHE A 178 -17.99 -4.37 -1.03
N THR A 179 -18.14 -4.75 -2.29
CA THR A 179 -17.07 -4.74 -3.29
C THR A 179 -17.61 -4.30 -4.66
N LEU A 180 -16.73 -3.74 -5.50
CA LEU A 180 -17.07 -3.39 -6.87
C LEU A 180 -16.83 -4.58 -7.82
N CYS A 181 -17.79 -4.81 -8.71
CA CYS A 181 -17.77 -5.88 -9.69
C CYS A 181 -17.83 -5.30 -11.10
N GLY A 182 -17.18 -5.97 -12.05
CA GLY A 182 -17.13 -5.55 -13.45
C GLY A 182 -17.30 -6.73 -14.40
N PRO A 183 -17.62 -6.49 -15.67
CA PRO A 183 -17.93 -7.57 -16.61
C PRO A 183 -16.69 -8.38 -16.99
N LYS A 184 -15.50 -7.76 -16.89
CA LYS A 184 -14.20 -8.42 -17.07
C LYS A 184 -13.66 -9.08 -15.80
N GLY A 185 -14.39 -9.00 -14.69
CA GLY A 185 -13.86 -9.33 -13.36
C GLY A 185 -13.01 -8.19 -12.79
N ILE A 186 -13.16 -7.92 -11.49
CA ILE A 186 -12.33 -6.98 -10.75
C ILE A 186 -11.68 -7.72 -9.60
N ASP A 187 -10.36 -7.78 -9.60
CA ASP A 187 -9.58 -8.36 -8.51
C ASP A 187 -9.54 -7.41 -7.32
N LYS A 188 -9.82 -7.94 -6.14
CA LYS A 188 -9.78 -7.20 -4.88
C LYS A 188 -9.12 -8.04 -3.79
N VAL A 189 -8.37 -7.34 -2.94
CA VAL A 189 -7.83 -7.86 -1.68
C VAL A 189 -8.54 -7.14 -0.56
N ILE A 190 -9.18 -7.90 0.33
CA ILE A 190 -9.96 -7.36 1.45
C ILE A 190 -9.35 -7.86 2.75
N SER A 191 -9.10 -6.95 3.68
CA SER A 191 -8.65 -7.28 5.04
C SER A 191 -9.85 -7.45 5.97
N ILE A 192 -9.90 -8.56 6.70
CA ILE A 192 -10.95 -8.93 7.65
C ILE A 192 -10.34 -9.46 8.94
N ASN A 193 -11.01 -9.27 10.07
CA ASN A 193 -10.60 -9.84 11.34
C ASN A 193 -11.39 -11.11 11.62
N LEU A 194 -10.67 -12.20 11.88
CA LEU A 194 -11.26 -13.52 12.16
C LEU A 194 -10.71 -14.04 13.49
N ASN A 195 -11.53 -14.81 14.20
CA ASN A 195 -11.23 -15.36 15.52
C ASN A 195 -10.90 -16.86 15.52
N LYS A 196 -10.80 -17.48 14.33
CA LYS A 196 -10.56 -18.92 14.19
C LYS A 196 -9.48 -19.19 13.16
N ALA A 197 -8.66 -20.19 13.42
CA ALA A 197 -7.60 -20.62 12.52
C ALA A 197 -8.14 -21.30 11.25
N HIS A 198 -9.13 -22.18 11.38
CA HIS A 198 -9.70 -22.90 10.24
C HIS A 198 -11.03 -22.26 9.83
N ILE A 199 -11.11 -21.85 8.57
CA ILE A 199 -12.28 -21.18 8.01
C ILE A 199 -12.80 -22.03 6.85
N GLU A 200 -14.08 -22.38 6.94
CA GLU A 200 -14.85 -23.02 5.88
C GLU A 200 -16.29 -22.50 6.02
N GLU A 201 -16.59 -21.42 5.30
CA GLU A 201 -17.87 -20.72 5.36
C GLU A 201 -18.49 -20.63 3.96
N GLU A 202 -19.82 -20.73 3.89
CA GLU A 202 -20.58 -20.44 2.69
C GLU A 202 -21.08 -18.99 2.76
N CYS A 203 -20.80 -18.23 1.71
CA CYS A 203 -21.08 -16.80 1.63
C CYS A 203 -22.04 -16.52 0.48
N GLU A 204 -22.90 -15.52 0.66
CA GLU A 204 -23.85 -15.02 -0.33
C GLU A 204 -23.40 -13.67 -0.88
N VAL A 205 -23.68 -13.42 -2.16
CA VAL A 205 -23.29 -12.22 -2.88
C VAL A 205 -24.50 -11.61 -3.56
N PHE A 206 -24.78 -10.34 -3.26
CA PHE A 206 -25.95 -9.61 -3.75
C PHE A 206 -25.50 -8.35 -4.50
N CYS A 207 -25.85 -8.22 -5.78
CA CYS A 207 -25.75 -6.94 -6.49
C CYS A 207 -27.02 -6.58 -7.28
N GLY A 208 -28.09 -7.30 -6.95
CA GLY A 208 -29.44 -7.24 -7.51
C GLY A 208 -30.36 -8.09 -6.62
N LEU A 209 -31.47 -8.59 -7.17
CA LEU A 209 -32.43 -9.40 -6.41
C LEU A 209 -32.00 -10.86 -6.21
N HIS A 210 -31.11 -11.38 -7.05
CA HIS A 210 -30.73 -12.79 -7.02
C HIS A 210 -29.34 -12.97 -6.38
N PRO A 211 -29.25 -13.63 -5.21
CA PRO A 211 -27.97 -13.97 -4.63
C PRO A 211 -27.27 -15.08 -5.40
N THR A 212 -25.93 -15.02 -5.42
CA THR A 212 -25.08 -16.17 -5.77
C THR A 212 -24.26 -16.58 -4.55
N THR A 213 -23.82 -17.84 -4.50
CA THR A 213 -23.03 -18.35 -3.38
C THR A 213 -21.59 -18.67 -3.79
N PHE A 214 -20.68 -18.57 -2.83
CA PHE A 214 -19.32 -19.08 -2.95
C PHE A 214 -18.82 -19.61 -1.60
N LYS A 215 -17.79 -20.45 -1.63
CA LYS A 215 -17.16 -20.99 -0.42
C LYS A 215 -15.87 -20.24 -0.10
N LEU A 216 -15.78 -19.72 1.12
CA LEU A 216 -14.57 -19.13 1.69
C LEU A 216 -13.86 -20.20 2.51
N LYS A 217 -12.69 -20.64 2.04
CA LYS A 217 -11.89 -21.67 2.71
C LYS A 217 -10.44 -21.26 2.89
N GLY A 218 -9.88 -21.53 4.07
CA GLY A 218 -8.45 -21.34 4.34
C GLY A 218 -8.05 -21.67 5.77
N THR A 219 -6.74 -21.71 6.00
CA THR A 219 -6.13 -21.88 7.33
C THR A 219 -5.23 -20.69 7.62
N LEU A 220 -5.48 -20.03 8.76
CA LEU A 220 -4.79 -18.84 9.24
C LEU A 220 -3.75 -19.20 10.31
N ALA A 221 -2.67 -18.43 10.35
CA ALA A 221 -1.63 -18.58 11.37
C ALA A 221 -2.00 -17.82 12.66
N ALA A 222 -1.49 -18.28 13.80
CA ALA A 222 -1.57 -17.52 15.04
C ALA A 222 -0.62 -16.30 14.98
N ALA A 223 -0.99 -15.20 15.63
CA ALA A 223 -0.22 -13.95 15.66
C ALA A 223 1.23 -14.13 16.16
N GLU A 224 1.49 -15.16 16.96
CA GLU A 224 2.81 -15.44 17.55
C GLU A 224 3.78 -16.09 16.55
N ASN A 225 3.28 -16.71 15.47
CA ASN A 225 4.10 -17.42 14.47
C ASN A 225 4.47 -16.56 13.23
N LYS A 226 4.58 -15.24 13.41
CA LYS A 226 4.64 -14.24 12.31
C LYS A 226 5.91 -14.24 11.45
N HIS A 227 7.00 -14.89 11.84
CA HIS A 227 8.29 -14.63 11.17
C HIS A 227 8.68 -15.55 10.00
N ILE A 228 8.08 -16.74 9.83
CA ILE A 228 8.64 -17.76 8.91
C ILE A 228 7.79 -18.01 7.65
N ASP A 229 6.46 -17.87 7.71
CA ASP A 229 5.58 -18.30 6.60
C ASP A 229 5.20 -17.18 5.60
N PHE A 230 5.25 -15.92 6.02
CA PHE A 230 4.76 -14.78 5.24
C PHE A 230 5.63 -14.47 4.01
N TRP A 231 6.95 -14.37 4.18
CA TRP A 231 7.87 -14.04 3.07
C TRP A 231 7.94 -15.17 2.03
N ASN A 232 7.93 -16.42 2.48
CA ASN A 232 7.97 -17.59 1.59
C ASN A 232 6.71 -17.72 0.71
N LYS A 233 5.54 -17.24 1.17
CA LYS A 233 4.29 -17.37 0.42
C LYS A 233 4.02 -16.17 -0.52
N ILE A 234 4.45 -14.97 -0.14
CA ILE A 234 4.35 -13.77 -0.99
C ILE A 234 5.37 -13.81 -2.12
N GLU A 235 6.63 -14.15 -1.82
CA GLU A 235 7.67 -14.24 -2.86
C GLU A 235 7.29 -15.27 -3.94
N ASN A 236 6.63 -16.36 -3.57
CA ASN A 236 6.15 -17.38 -4.51
C ASN A 236 4.90 -16.99 -5.32
N LYS A 237 4.06 -16.04 -4.85
CA LYS A 237 2.87 -15.56 -5.59
C LYS A 237 3.18 -14.35 -6.46
N GLU A 238 4.00 -13.42 -5.97
CA GLU A 238 4.44 -12.24 -6.74
C GLU A 238 5.33 -12.69 -7.91
N LYS A 239 6.24 -13.65 -7.69
CA LYS A 239 6.97 -14.32 -8.78
C LYS A 239 6.03 -14.96 -9.80
N ARG A 240 4.91 -15.59 -9.40
CA ARG A 240 3.93 -16.21 -10.32
C ARG A 240 3.15 -15.20 -11.18
N ILE A 241 2.90 -14.00 -10.67
CA ILE A 241 2.16 -12.96 -11.41
C ILE A 241 3.10 -12.31 -12.44
N GLU A 242 4.34 -12.01 -12.05
CA GLU A 242 5.36 -11.53 -13.00
C GLU A 242 5.75 -12.59 -14.04
N THR A 243 5.84 -13.88 -13.67
CA THR A 243 6.10 -14.94 -14.67
C THR A 243 4.96 -15.08 -15.66
N LYS A 244 3.69 -14.88 -15.30
CA LYS A 244 2.60 -14.98 -16.27
C LYS A 244 2.61 -13.82 -17.28
N ALA A 245 2.97 -12.61 -16.85
CA ALA A 245 3.13 -11.47 -17.75
C ALA A 245 4.37 -11.62 -18.66
N PHE A 246 5.48 -12.17 -18.13
CA PHE A 246 6.71 -12.42 -18.88
C PHE A 246 6.60 -13.62 -19.83
N ILE A 247 5.96 -14.72 -19.42
CA ILE A 247 5.75 -15.92 -20.25
C ILE A 247 4.75 -15.64 -21.37
N HIS A 248 3.71 -14.83 -21.15
CA HIS A 248 2.80 -14.42 -22.23
C HIS A 248 3.49 -13.51 -23.27
N TRP A 249 4.53 -12.76 -22.87
CA TRP A 249 5.36 -11.98 -23.80
C TRP A 249 6.42 -12.87 -24.50
N LEU A 250 7.00 -13.86 -23.81
CA LEU A 250 7.99 -14.78 -24.37
C LEU A 250 7.38 -15.83 -25.33
N GLN A 251 6.13 -16.24 -25.13
CA GLN A 251 5.44 -17.17 -26.04
C GLN A 251 5.05 -16.53 -27.39
N GLN A 252 5.25 -15.21 -27.54
CA GLN A 252 5.13 -14.53 -28.83
C GLN A 252 6.43 -14.58 -29.66
N PHE A 253 7.55 -15.04 -29.08
CA PHE A 253 8.79 -15.29 -29.80
C PHE A 253 8.92 -16.78 -30.13
N ASP A 254 8.66 -17.09 -31.40
CA ASP A 254 8.70 -18.44 -31.94
C ASP A 254 10.17 -18.92 -32.11
N TYR A 255 10.72 -19.55 -31.06
CA TYR A 255 12.11 -20.04 -31.05
C TYR A 255 12.34 -21.27 -31.95
N THR A 256 11.30 -21.88 -32.53
CA THR A 256 11.45 -23.01 -33.45
C THR A 256 12.03 -22.62 -34.81
N ASN A 257 12.14 -21.32 -35.11
CA ASN A 257 12.66 -20.82 -36.39
C ASN A 257 14.10 -20.29 -36.33
N LEU A 258 14.78 -20.31 -35.18
CA LEU A 258 16.15 -19.80 -35.06
C LEU A 258 17.13 -20.58 -35.95
N PHE A 259 16.87 -21.87 -36.17
CA PHE A 259 17.66 -22.73 -37.05
C PHE A 259 17.49 -22.38 -38.54
N PHE A 260 16.30 -21.92 -38.96
CA PHE A 260 16.04 -21.48 -40.34
C PHE A 260 16.62 -20.08 -40.64
N TYR A 261 16.71 -19.21 -39.63
CA TYR A 261 17.29 -17.87 -39.76
C TYR A 261 18.82 -17.86 -39.96
N LEU A 262 19.54 -18.84 -39.40
CA LEU A 262 21.00 -18.97 -39.55
C LEU A 262 21.45 -19.54 -40.91
N ILE A 263 20.58 -20.28 -41.60
CA ILE A 263 20.91 -20.93 -42.89
C ILE A 263 20.66 -19.99 -44.07
N ASN A 264 19.87 -18.92 -43.88
CA ASN A 264 19.45 -18.06 -44.97
C ASN A 264 20.42 -16.86 -45.12
N PRO A 265 21.22 -16.79 -46.20
CA PRO A 265 22.32 -15.82 -46.33
C PRO A 265 21.87 -14.35 -46.34
N ARG A 266 20.59 -14.09 -46.63
CA ARG A 266 20.00 -12.74 -46.59
C ARG A 266 19.91 -12.18 -45.17
N TYR A 267 19.60 -13.00 -44.17
CA TYR A 267 19.49 -12.52 -42.78
C TYR A 267 20.85 -12.41 -42.10
N LEU A 268 21.82 -13.25 -42.48
CA LEU A 268 23.19 -13.14 -42.03
C LEU A 268 23.86 -11.83 -42.50
N PHE A 269 23.57 -11.41 -43.75
CA PHE A 269 24.04 -10.12 -44.25
C PHE A 269 23.45 -8.94 -43.48
N ILE A 270 22.15 -8.96 -43.21
CA ILE A 270 21.47 -7.90 -42.41
C ILE A 270 22.09 -7.82 -41.01
N PHE A 271 22.31 -8.97 -40.36
CA PHE A 271 22.93 -9.01 -39.03
C PHE A 271 24.36 -8.43 -39.04
N LEU A 272 25.19 -8.81 -40.01
CA LEU A 272 26.53 -8.24 -40.16
C LEU A 272 26.52 -6.73 -40.42
N CYS A 273 25.59 -6.24 -41.26
CA CYS A 273 25.42 -4.81 -41.49
C CYS A 273 25.01 -4.07 -40.22
N THR A 274 24.08 -4.61 -39.42
CA THR A 274 23.68 -3.97 -38.15
C THR A 274 24.84 -3.89 -37.16
N LEU A 275 25.67 -4.93 -37.10
CA LEU A 275 26.84 -4.96 -36.20
C LEU A 275 27.94 -3.99 -36.66
N LEU A 276 28.14 -3.84 -37.97
CA LEU A 276 29.01 -2.81 -38.55
C LEU A 276 28.51 -1.40 -38.26
N ILE A 277 27.20 -1.14 -38.38
CA ILE A 277 26.61 0.17 -38.07
C ILE A 277 26.79 0.51 -36.59
N LEU A 278 26.59 -0.46 -35.69
CA LEU A 278 26.81 -0.26 -34.26
C LEU A 278 28.28 0.03 -33.93
N LEU A 279 29.22 -0.66 -34.59
CA LEU A 279 30.65 -0.38 -34.46
C LEU A 279 30.99 1.02 -34.97
N ILE A 280 30.47 1.43 -36.13
CA ILE A 280 30.70 2.77 -36.68
C ILE A 280 30.13 3.83 -35.74
N LEU A 281 28.92 3.64 -35.22
CA LEU A 281 28.32 4.56 -34.24
C LEU A 281 29.17 4.63 -32.96
N PHE A 282 29.70 3.51 -32.48
CA PHE A 282 30.58 3.49 -31.33
C PHE A 282 31.88 4.25 -31.59
N TYR A 283 32.54 4.00 -32.73
CA TYR A 283 33.78 4.68 -33.11
C TYR A 283 33.60 6.17 -33.45
N CYS A 284 32.46 6.58 -33.99
CA CYS A 284 32.16 7.98 -34.29
C CYS A 284 31.69 8.76 -33.05
N CYS A 285 30.92 8.13 -32.15
CA CYS A 285 30.31 8.83 -31.01
C CYS A 285 31.25 8.88 -29.79
N MET A 286 32.12 7.88 -29.60
CA MET A 286 33.11 7.87 -28.52
C MET A 286 34.07 9.08 -28.51
N PRO A 287 34.68 9.52 -29.64
CA PRO A 287 35.55 10.70 -29.62
C PRO A 287 34.77 12.00 -29.37
N LEU A 288 33.47 12.04 -29.68
CA LEU A 288 32.62 13.20 -29.40
C LEU A 288 32.30 13.30 -27.91
N LEU A 289 31.95 12.18 -27.28
CA LEU A 289 31.72 12.07 -25.83
C LEU A 289 33.00 12.36 -25.05
N PHE A 290 34.16 11.85 -25.50
CA PHE A 290 35.45 12.13 -24.88
C PHE A 290 35.81 13.62 -24.93
N ARG A 291 35.59 14.30 -26.07
CA ARG A 291 35.78 15.76 -26.20
C ARG A 291 34.84 16.56 -25.30
N LEU A 292 33.59 16.12 -25.12
CA LEU A 292 32.63 16.76 -24.23
C LEU A 292 33.08 16.65 -22.77
N MET A 293 33.53 15.46 -22.36
CA MET A 293 34.05 15.21 -21.02
C MET A 293 35.30 16.05 -20.72
N LEU A 294 36.21 16.22 -21.68
CA LEU A 294 37.40 17.09 -21.55
C LEU A 294 37.04 18.58 -21.39
N LYS A 295 36.03 19.07 -22.13
CA LYS A 295 35.52 20.44 -21.96
C LYS A 295 34.92 20.65 -20.57
N ILE A 296 34.13 19.68 -20.07
CA ILE A 296 33.54 19.74 -18.73
C ILE A 296 34.63 19.70 -17.66
N ALA A 297 35.64 18.84 -17.81
CA ALA A 297 36.77 18.77 -16.88
C ALA A 297 37.57 20.08 -16.83
N MET A 298 37.83 20.73 -17.97
CA MET A 298 38.51 22.03 -18.00
C MET A 298 37.68 23.15 -17.36
N GLN A 299 36.35 23.16 -17.54
CA GLN A 299 35.49 24.14 -16.85
C GLN A 299 35.49 23.95 -15.33
N ILE A 300 35.50 22.71 -14.85
CA ILE A 300 35.57 22.40 -13.41
C ILE A 300 36.94 22.80 -12.83
N PHE A 301 38.03 22.61 -13.58
CA PHE A 301 39.37 22.97 -13.12
C PHE A 301 39.57 24.49 -13.05
N CYS A 302 39.07 25.25 -14.03
CA CYS A 302 39.10 26.72 -13.99
C CYS A 302 38.22 27.32 -12.89
N ALA A 303 37.07 26.71 -12.56
CA ALA A 303 36.22 27.17 -11.47
C ALA A 303 36.88 27.00 -10.09
N ARG A 304 37.88 26.11 -9.97
CA ARG A 304 38.57 25.83 -8.70
C ARG A 304 39.80 26.71 -8.45
N SER A 305 40.35 27.39 -9.46
CA SER A 305 41.52 28.27 -9.29
C SER A 305 41.21 29.74 -9.01
N VAL A 306 39.92 30.12 -8.92
CA VAL A 306 39.49 31.52 -8.64
C VAL A 306 39.01 31.68 -7.18
N GLY A 307 39.06 30.63 -6.35
CA GLY A 307 38.48 30.62 -5.01
C GLY A 307 39.45 30.75 -3.83
N ASP A 308 40.75 30.98 -4.06
CA ASP A 308 41.76 30.94 -2.99
C ASP A 308 42.68 32.17 -3.01
N ASP A 309 42.09 33.36 -2.88
CA ASP A 309 42.81 34.56 -2.46
C ASP A 309 41.93 35.40 -1.50
N GLY A 310 42.28 35.29 -0.21
CA GLY A 310 42.24 36.35 0.81
C GLY A 310 40.93 37.10 1.07
N ASN A 311 40.31 36.86 2.24
CA ASN A 311 40.01 38.01 3.11
C ASN A 311 39.84 37.69 4.60
N HIS A 312 40.35 38.64 5.37
CA HIS A 312 40.48 38.71 6.81
C HIS A 312 39.14 38.98 7.56
N MET A 313 39.05 38.44 8.78
CA MET A 313 38.54 39.07 10.02
C MET A 313 37.03 39.43 10.15
N LYS A 314 36.33 38.85 11.15
CA LYS A 314 35.98 39.58 12.40
C LYS A 314 35.28 38.71 13.46
N ILE A 315 35.78 38.91 14.68
CA ILE A 315 35.13 38.73 15.97
C ILE A 315 34.04 39.82 16.10
N ILE A 316 32.80 39.42 16.42
CA ILE A 316 31.94 39.73 17.60
C ILE A 316 30.72 38.80 17.48
#